data_AF-A0A660XGR2-F1
#
_entry.id   AF-A0A660XGR2-F1
#
_cell.length_a   1.000
_cell.length_b   1.000
_cell.length_c   1.000
_cell.angle_alpha   90.00
_cell.angle_beta   90.00
_cell.angle_gamma   90.00
#
_symmetry.space_group_name_H-M   'P 1'
#
loop_
_entity.id
_entity.type
_entity.pdbx_description
1 polymer ?
#
loop_
_entity_poly.entity_id
_entity_poly.type
_entity_poly.pdbx_seq_one_letter_code
_entity_poly.pdbx_strand_id
1 'polypeptide(L)'
;MKKWLKWLLSIILLLIIITLVSFKLYFHVKIPKREGVTILPALHTDVEIITDNYGVPHIYAKNNHDLFCALGYIHASQRLFQMDQMVRVAEGRLSEAFGSKLVDLDIFMRTLGIGQIAKEIMPKLDTEVINIIKAYVEGVNTYIG
;
A
#
# COMPACT_ATOMS: atom_id res chain seq x y z
N MET A 1 41.13 11.19 -36.71
CA MET A 1 40.25 11.90 -35.74
C MET A 1 41.03 12.17 -34.46
N LYS A 2 41.05 13.43 -33.98
CA LYS A 2 41.75 13.80 -32.74
C LYS A 2 41.15 13.02 -31.56
N LYS A 3 41.99 12.45 -30.68
CA LYS A 3 41.58 11.54 -29.59
C LYS A 3 40.47 12.11 -28.69
N TRP A 4 40.43 13.42 -28.50
CA TRP A 4 39.41 14.12 -27.71
C TRP A 4 37.99 14.04 -28.32
N LEU A 5 37.86 13.97 -29.65
CA LEU A 5 36.56 13.90 -30.31
C LEU A 5 35.88 12.54 -30.09
N LYS A 6 36.67 11.47 -30.01
CA LYS A 6 36.16 10.12 -29.68
C LYS A 6 35.65 10.05 -28.25
N TRP A 7 36.33 10.69 -27.30
CA TRP A 7 35.89 10.79 -25.91
C TRP A 7 34.57 11.57 -25.78
N LEU A 8 34.45 12.69 -26.49
CA LEU A 8 33.26 13.53 -26.48
C LEU A 8 32.03 12.77 -27.02
N LEU A 9 32.20 12.04 -28.13
CA LEU A 9 31.15 11.18 -28.70
C LEU A 9 30.75 10.04 -27.75
N SER A 10 31.70 9.40 -27.07
CA SER A 10 31.40 8.37 -26.09
C SER A 10 30.61 8.90 -24.88
N ILE A 11 30.92 10.11 -24.42
CA ILE A 11 30.18 10.76 -23.31
C ILE A 11 28.76 11.11 -23.73
N ILE A 12 28.57 11.63 -24.95
CA ILE A 12 27.24 11.93 -25.49
C ILE A 12 26.42 10.64 -25.62
N LEU A 13 27.02 9.57 -26.14
CA LEU A 13 26.36 8.27 -26.26
C LEU A 13 25.95 7.72 -24.89
N LEU A 14 26.82 7.83 -23.88
CA LEU A 14 26.53 7.42 -22.51
C LEU A 14 25.35 8.22 -21.92
N LEU A 15 25.34 9.54 -22.10
CA LEU A 15 24.24 10.40 -21.66
C LEU A 15 22.92 10.00 -22.32
N ILE A 16 22.91 9.75 -23.63
CA ILE A 16 21.72 9.29 -24.36
C ILE A 16 21.21 7.97 -23.81
N ILE A 17 22.11 7.01 -23.54
CA ILE A 17 21.72 5.72 -22.96
C ILE A 17 21.11 5.91 -21.56
N ILE A 18 21.73 6.73 -20.71
CA ILE A 18 21.21 7.03 -19.37
C ILE A 18 19.82 7.67 -19.45
N THR A 19 19.61 8.62 -20.36
CA THR A 19 18.31 9.27 -20.57
C THR A 19 17.27 8.26 -21.04
N LEU A 20 17.58 7.40 -22.01
CA LEU A 20 16.67 6.38 -22.52
C LEU A 20 16.30 5.34 -21.45
N VAL A 21 17.27 4.91 -20.63
CA VAL A 21 17.04 3.98 -19.52
C VAL A 21 16.15 4.63 -18.45
N SER A 22 16.45 5.88 -18.08
CA SER A 22 15.65 6.64 -17.10
C SER A 22 14.23 6.86 -17.59
N PHE A 23 14.06 7.20 -18.87
CA PHE A 23 12.76 7.35 -19.51
C PHE A 23 11.98 6.03 -19.49
N LYS A 24 12.61 4.92 -19.88
CA LYS A 24 11.97 3.60 -19.83
C LYS A 24 11.52 3.23 -18.41
N LEU A 25 12.36 3.49 -17.40
CA LEU A 25 12.04 3.23 -16.00
C LEU A 25 10.89 4.11 -15.49
N TYR A 26 10.89 5.39 -15.84
CA TYR A 26 9.83 6.33 -15.48
C TYR A 26 8.46 5.90 -16.04
N PHE A 27 8.41 5.49 -17.30
CA PHE A 27 7.17 5.01 -17.94
C PHE A 27 6.81 3.56 -17.62
N HIS A 28 7.70 2.79 -16.98
CA HIS A 28 7.38 1.45 -16.46
C HIS A 28 6.71 1.48 -15.09
N VAL A 29 6.53 2.66 -14.48
CA VAL A 29 5.71 2.81 -13.29
C VAL A 29 4.26 2.51 -13.69
N LYS A 30 3.81 1.28 -13.40
CA LYS A 30 2.45 0.83 -13.68
C LYS A 30 1.47 1.71 -12.91
N ILE A 31 0.70 2.52 -13.63
CA ILE A 31 -0.41 3.26 -13.03
C ILE A 31 -1.50 2.22 -12.71
N PRO A 32 -2.01 2.15 -11.46
CA PRO A 32 -3.10 1.24 -11.13
C PRO A 32 -4.31 1.56 -12.00
N LYS A 33 -4.93 0.54 -12.57
CA LYS A 33 -6.12 0.69 -13.43
C LYS A 33 -7.28 1.13 -12.54
N ARG A 34 -7.75 2.37 -12.73
CA ARG A 34 -8.80 3.01 -11.90
C ARG A 34 -10.21 2.82 -12.44
N GLU A 35 -10.33 2.31 -13.65
CA GLU A 35 -11.60 2.15 -14.36
C GLU A 35 -11.83 0.69 -14.73
N GLY A 36 -13.10 0.29 -14.67
CA GLY A 36 -13.56 -1.02 -15.06
C GLY A 36 -14.27 -1.75 -13.92
N VAL A 37 -14.65 -2.99 -14.20
CA VAL A 37 -15.27 -3.89 -13.25
C VAL A 37 -14.23 -4.90 -12.79
N THR A 38 -14.09 -5.03 -11.47
CA THR A 38 -13.26 -6.04 -10.83
C THR A 38 -14.15 -6.95 -10.01
N ILE A 39 -13.99 -8.26 -10.18
CA ILE A 39 -14.69 -9.26 -9.37
C ILE A 39 -13.87 -9.48 -8.11
N LEU A 40 -14.45 -9.17 -6.95
CA LEU A 40 -13.86 -9.42 -5.65
C LEU A 40 -14.62 -10.57 -4.98
N PRO A 41 -13.98 -11.74 -4.73
CA PRO A 41 -14.64 -12.87 -4.08
C PRO A 41 -15.18 -12.57 -2.67
N ALA A 42 -14.59 -11.60 -1.98
CA ALA A 42 -14.97 -11.18 -0.64
C ALA A 42 -16.26 -10.32 -0.59
N LEU A 43 -16.80 -9.88 -1.73
CA LEU A 43 -18.03 -9.08 -1.77
C LEU A 43 -19.27 -9.97 -1.92
N HIS A 44 -20.31 -9.67 -1.14
CA HIS A 44 -21.60 -10.35 -1.25
C HIS A 44 -22.51 -9.73 -2.32
N THR A 45 -22.37 -8.42 -2.54
CA THR A 45 -23.16 -7.64 -3.50
C THR A 45 -22.29 -6.64 -4.25
N ASP A 46 -22.83 -6.05 -5.32
CA ASP A 46 -22.14 -5.02 -6.08
C ASP A 46 -21.83 -3.78 -5.23
N VAL A 47 -20.61 -3.27 -5.38
CA VAL A 47 -20.12 -2.01 -4.79
C VAL A 47 -19.71 -1.07 -5.90
N GLU A 48 -20.21 0.17 -5.85
CA GLU A 48 -19.86 1.22 -6.79
C GLU A 48 -18.82 2.15 -6.17
N ILE A 49 -17.75 2.45 -6.93
CA ILE A 49 -16.68 3.33 -6.49
C ILE A 49 -16.53 4.44 -7.51
N ILE A 50 -16.77 5.68 -7.08
CA ILE A 50 -16.63 6.88 -7.92
C ILE A 50 -15.45 7.66 -7.39
N THR A 51 -14.44 7.89 -8.22
CA THR A 51 -13.28 8.70 -7.84
C THR A 51 -13.44 10.11 -8.36
N ASP A 52 -13.30 11.11 -7.49
CA ASP A 52 -13.40 12.51 -7.89
C ASP A 52 -12.13 13.00 -8.65
N ASN A 53 -12.15 14.25 -9.08
CA ASN A 53 -11.03 14.89 -9.80
C ASN A 53 -9.75 15.03 -8.95
N TYR A 54 -9.84 14.92 -7.63
CA TYR A 54 -8.72 14.95 -6.70
C TYR A 54 -8.18 13.56 -6.35
N GLY A 55 -8.81 12.49 -6.87
CA GLY A 55 -8.43 11.11 -6.59
C GLY A 55 -9.06 10.55 -5.31
N VAL A 56 -10.09 11.19 -4.75
CA VAL A 56 -10.81 10.72 -3.56
C VAL A 56 -11.87 9.70 -3.97
N PRO A 57 -11.82 8.46 -3.44
CA PRO A 57 -12.81 7.43 -3.73
C PRO A 57 -14.06 7.61 -2.85
N HIS A 58 -15.22 7.67 -3.50
CA HIS A 58 -16.54 7.59 -2.88
C HIS A 58 -17.11 6.19 -3.07
N ILE A 59 -17.37 5.48 -1.97
CA ILE A 59 -17.77 4.07 -1.97
C ILE A 59 -19.26 3.97 -1.64
N TYR A 60 -20.03 3.32 -2.50
CA TYR A 60 -21.46 3.06 -2.32
C TYR A 60 -21.71 1.56 -2.29
N ALA A 61 -22.27 1.06 -1.18
CA ALA A 61 -22.57 -0.35 -0.97
C ALA A 61 -23.94 -0.53 -0.32
N LYS A 62 -24.53 -1.71 -0.48
CA LYS A 62 -25.87 -2.03 0.05
C LYS A 62 -25.84 -2.52 1.51
N ASN A 63 -24.66 -2.82 2.05
CA ASN A 63 -24.49 -3.33 3.40
C ASN A 63 -23.11 -2.93 3.96
N ASN A 64 -22.97 -2.97 5.28
CA ASN A 64 -21.75 -2.55 5.97
C ASN A 64 -20.56 -3.46 5.63
N HIS A 65 -20.77 -4.76 5.48
CA HIS A 65 -19.70 -5.71 5.18
C HIS A 65 -18.98 -5.32 3.87
N ASP A 66 -19.73 -5.21 2.79
CA ASP A 66 -19.19 -4.89 1.46
C ASP A 66 -18.60 -3.46 1.42
N LEU A 67 -19.18 -2.51 2.16
CA LEU A 67 -18.64 -1.16 2.30
C LEU A 67 -17.23 -1.17 2.89
N PHE A 68 -17.06 -1.82 4.04
CA PHE A 68 -15.77 -1.85 4.75
C PHE A 68 -14.76 -2.76 4.05
N CYS A 69 -15.20 -3.85 3.42
CA CYS A 69 -14.35 -4.68 2.57
C CYS A 69 -13.82 -3.88 1.37
N ALA A 70 -14.68 -3.17 0.64
CA ALA A 70 -14.23 -2.30 -0.45
C ALA A 70 -13.29 -1.19 0.04
N LEU A 71 -13.55 -0.59 1.21
CA LEU A 71 -12.66 0.40 1.82
C LEU A 71 -11.26 -0.18 2.07
N GLY A 72 -11.18 -1.37 2.66
CA GLY A 72 -9.92 -2.07 2.90
C GLY A 72 -9.16 -2.37 1.62
N TYR A 73 -9.86 -2.87 0.60
CA TYR A 73 -9.28 -3.14 -0.72
C TYR A 73 -8.72 -1.87 -1.37
N ILE A 74 -9.47 -0.76 -1.36
CA ILE A 74 -9.01 0.52 -1.93
C ILE A 74 -7.81 1.07 -1.16
N HIS A 75 -7.85 1.04 0.18
CA HIS A 75 -6.73 1.46 1.01
C HIS A 75 -5.46 0.66 0.69
N ALA A 76 -5.56 -0.67 0.60
CA ALA A 76 -4.43 -1.51 0.22
C ALA A 76 -3.95 -1.15 -1.21
N SER A 77 -4.86 -0.97 -2.17
CA SER A 77 -4.49 -0.62 -3.54
C SER A 77 -3.68 0.67 -3.69
N GLN A 78 -3.87 1.63 -2.77
CA GLN A 78 -3.24 2.94 -2.84
C GLN A 78 -2.12 3.15 -1.82
N ARG A 79 -2.20 2.48 -0.67
CA ARG A 79 -1.40 2.79 0.53
C ARG A 79 -0.83 1.54 1.21
N LEU A 80 -0.78 0.38 0.55
CA LEU A 80 -0.29 -0.87 1.16
C LEU A 80 1.08 -0.70 1.86
N PHE A 81 2.02 -0.01 1.22
CA PHE A 81 3.34 0.24 1.81
C PHE A 81 3.25 1.04 3.12
N GLN A 82 2.46 2.12 3.14
CA GLN A 82 2.25 2.92 4.34
C GLN A 82 1.56 2.10 5.44
N MET A 83 0.57 1.29 5.08
CA MET A 83 -0.15 0.42 6.02
C MET A 83 0.80 -0.61 6.66
N ASP A 84 1.60 -1.31 5.86
CA ASP A 84 2.59 -2.28 6.33
C ASP A 84 3.62 -1.61 7.27
N GLN A 85 4.12 -0.42 6.91
CA GLN A 85 5.01 0.35 7.78
C GLN A 85 4.36 0.69 9.13
N MET A 86 3.10 1.16 9.13
CA MET A 86 2.39 1.50 10.36
C MET A 86 2.19 0.28 11.26
N VAL A 87 1.84 -0.87 10.69
CA VAL A 87 1.71 -2.13 11.46
C VAL A 87 3.06 -2.54 12.04
N ARG A 88 4.14 -2.50 11.26
CA ARG A 88 5.49 -2.80 11.75
C ARG A 88 5.92 -1.88 12.87
N VAL A 89 5.65 -0.58 12.77
CA VAL A 89 5.93 0.37 13.86
C VAL A 89 5.15 0.00 15.12
N ALA A 90 3.84 -0.27 15.00
CA ALA A 90 2.99 -0.63 16.14
C ALA A 90 3.42 -1.95 16.81
N GLU A 91 3.97 -2.90 16.04
CA GLU A 91 4.50 -4.17 16.56
C GLU A 91 5.98 -4.10 16.98
N GLY A 92 6.66 -2.97 16.74
CA GLY A 92 8.10 -2.82 16.96
C GLY A 92 8.93 -3.76 16.10
N ARG A 93 8.66 -3.78 14.79
CA ARG A 93 9.26 -4.66 13.78
C ARG A 93 9.72 -3.89 12.54
N LEU A 94 9.92 -2.58 12.66
CA LEU A 94 10.33 -1.74 11.53
C LEU A 94 11.78 -2.06 11.10
N SER A 95 12.64 -2.46 12.04
CA SER A 95 14.03 -2.83 11.75
C SER A 95 14.15 -4.06 10.84
N GLU A 96 13.12 -4.93 10.76
CA GLU A 96 13.09 -6.07 9.83
C GLU A 96 13.14 -5.63 8.37
N ALA A 97 12.55 -4.47 8.04
CA ALA A 97 12.48 -3.96 6.67
C ALA A 97 13.55 -2.90 6.37
N PHE A 98 13.96 -2.12 7.37
CA PHE A 98 14.81 -0.93 7.20
C PHE A 98 16.18 -1.00 7.90
N GLY A 99 16.45 -2.12 8.59
CA GLY A 99 17.76 -2.45 9.15
C GLY A 99 17.96 -2.02 10.60
N SER A 100 19.15 -2.34 11.12
CA SER A 100 19.47 -2.32 12.55
C SER A 100 19.44 -0.95 13.22
N LYS A 101 19.49 0.15 12.45
CA LYS A 101 19.42 1.52 13.00
C LYS A 101 18.08 1.83 13.70
N LEU A 102 17.06 1.02 13.47
CA LEU A 102 15.72 1.21 14.02
C LEU A 102 15.40 0.23 15.16
N VAL A 103 16.38 -0.54 15.64
CA VAL A 103 16.18 -1.49 16.74
C VAL A 103 15.75 -0.79 18.02
N ASP A 104 16.33 0.38 18.34
CA ASP A 104 15.95 1.12 19.55
C ASP A 104 14.49 1.60 19.49
N LEU A 105 14.02 2.01 18.30
CA LEU A 105 12.62 2.34 18.08
C LEU A 105 11.73 1.11 18.25
N ASP A 106 12.12 -0.03 17.70
CA ASP A 106 11.39 -1.29 17.85
C ASP A 106 11.28 -1.72 19.31
N ILE A 107 12.35 -1.58 20.11
CA ILE A 107 12.36 -1.84 21.55
C ILE A 107 11.40 -0.90 22.27
N PHE A 108 11.44 0.40 21.96
CA PHE A 108 10.54 1.39 22.54
C PHE A 108 9.07 1.06 22.24
N MET A 109 8.73 0.78 20.98
CA MET A 109 7.36 0.45 20.58
C MET A 109 6.87 -0.86 21.22
N ARG A 110 7.74 -1.86 21.39
CA ARG A 110 7.42 -3.08 22.15
C ARG A 110 7.18 -2.81 23.63
N THR A 111 7.87 -1.83 24.21
CA THR A 111 7.66 -1.41 25.60
C THR A 111 6.30 -0.73 25.78
N LEU A 112 5.83 0.02 24.78
CA LEU A 112 4.46 0.55 24.77
C LEU A 112 3.39 -0.55 24.64
N GLY A 113 3.73 -1.68 24.01
CA GLY A 113 2.87 -2.86 23.96
C GLY A 113 1.61 -2.70 23.10
N ILE A 114 1.59 -1.79 22.12
CA ILE A 114 0.40 -1.47 21.31
C ILE A 114 -0.22 -2.73 20.69
N GLY A 115 0.60 -3.57 20.05
CA GLY A 115 0.12 -4.82 19.45
C GLY A 115 -0.46 -5.82 20.46
N GLN A 116 0.07 -5.85 21.68
CA GLN A 116 -0.45 -6.71 22.76
C GLN A 116 -1.79 -6.18 23.28
N ILE A 117 -1.86 -4.87 23.55
CA ILE A 117 -3.07 -4.19 24.00
C ILE A 117 -4.20 -4.35 22.96
N ALA A 118 -3.88 -4.23 21.67
CA ALA A 118 -4.87 -4.44 20.61
C ALA A 118 -5.50 -5.85 20.64
N LYS A 119 -4.69 -6.89 20.89
CA LYS A 119 -5.18 -8.28 21.03
C LYS A 119 -6.08 -8.45 22.25
N GLU A 120 -5.77 -7.75 23.35
CA GLU A 120 -6.57 -7.79 24.59
C GLU A 120 -7.88 -7.01 24.49
N ILE A 121 -7.91 -5.93 23.70
CA ILE A 121 -9.10 -5.11 23.46
C ILE A 121 -10.05 -5.78 22.47
N MET A 122 -9.52 -6.42 21.41
CA MET A 122 -10.34 -7.02 20.34
C MET A 122 -11.53 -7.86 20.84
N PRO A 123 -11.39 -8.81 21.79
CA PRO A 123 -12.52 -9.61 22.27
C PRO A 123 -13.51 -8.84 23.17
N LYS A 124 -13.15 -7.63 23.60
CA LYS A 124 -13.97 -6.75 24.46
C LYS A 124 -14.79 -5.74 23.64
N LEU A 125 -14.58 -5.67 22.33
CA LEU A 125 -15.31 -4.78 21.44
C LEU A 125 -16.71 -5.35 21.14
N ASP A 126 -17.62 -4.45 20.78
CA ASP A 126 -18.93 -4.84 20.29
C ASP A 126 -18.82 -5.72 19.04
N THR A 127 -19.72 -6.70 18.92
CA THR A 127 -19.71 -7.66 17.81
C THR A 127 -19.80 -6.95 16.45
N GLU A 128 -20.54 -5.84 16.36
CA GLU A 128 -20.62 -5.03 15.15
C GLU A 128 -19.25 -4.44 14.76
N VAL A 129 -18.51 -3.88 15.71
CA VAL A 129 -17.18 -3.31 15.47
C VAL A 129 -16.19 -4.39 15.04
N ILE A 130 -16.24 -5.57 15.67
CA ILE A 130 -15.40 -6.72 15.27
C ILE A 130 -15.70 -7.12 13.83
N ASN A 131 -16.98 -7.18 13.44
CA ASN A 131 -17.38 -7.53 12.08
C ASN A 131 -16.92 -6.49 11.05
N ILE A 132 -16.98 -5.20 11.39
CA ILE A 132 -16.46 -4.11 10.56
C ILE A 132 -14.95 -4.25 10.35
N ILE A 133 -14.19 -4.49 11.42
CA ILE A 133 -12.73 -4.67 11.35
C ILE A 133 -12.39 -5.90 10.48
N LYS A 134 -13.11 -7.01 10.67
CA LYS A 134 -12.90 -8.23 9.87
C LYS A 134 -13.15 -8.00 8.40
N ALA A 135 -14.27 -7.38 8.04
CA ALA A 135 -14.59 -7.05 6.65
C ALA A 135 -13.52 -6.15 6.02
N TYR A 136 -13.06 -5.13 6.76
CA TYR A 136 -11.95 -4.27 6.31
C TYR A 136 -10.67 -5.07 6.03
N VAL A 137 -10.26 -5.93 6.97
CA VAL A 137 -9.05 -6.77 6.81
C VAL A 137 -9.20 -7.77 5.67
N GLU A 138 -10.39 -8.32 5.45
CA GLU A 138 -10.67 -9.22 4.33
C GLU A 138 -10.48 -8.52 2.97
N GLY A 139 -10.93 -7.27 2.85
CA GLY A 139 -10.66 -6.44 1.68
C GLY A 139 -9.18 -6.16 1.45
N VAL A 140 -8.43 -5.85 2.52
CA VAL A 140 -6.97 -5.68 2.46
C VAL A 140 -6.30 -6.96 1.96
N ASN A 141 -6.64 -8.11 2.54
CA ASN A 141 -6.05 -9.40 2.19
C ASN A 141 -6.41 -9.81 0.75
N THR A 142 -7.63 -9.50 0.30
CA THR A 142 -8.06 -9.75 -1.09
C THR A 142 -7.20 -8.99 -2.10
N TYR A 143 -6.71 -7.80 -1.75
CA TYR A 143 -5.78 -7.05 -2.61
C TYR A 143 -4.36 -7.68 -2.61
N ILE A 144 -3.90 -8.17 -1.46
CA ILE A 144 -2.56 -8.76 -1.31
C ILE A 144 -2.44 -10.08 -2.09
N GLY A 145 -3.51 -10.90 -2.07
CA GLY A 145 -3.57 -12.21 -2.73
C GLY A 145 -3.44 -13.38 -1.77
#